data_AF-A0AAW1XIC3-F1
#
_entry.id   AF-A0AAW1XIC3-F1
#
_cell.length_a   1.000
_cell.length_b   1.000
_cell.length_c   1.000
_cell.angle_alpha   90.00
_cell.angle_beta   90.00
_cell.angle_gamma   90.00
#
_symmetry.space_group_name_H-M   'P 1'
#
loop_
_entity.id
_entity.type
_entity.pdbx_description
1 polymer ?
#
loop_
_entity_poly.entity_id
_entity_poly.type
_entity_poly.pdbx_seq_one_letter_code
_entity_poly.pdbx_strand_id
1 'polypeptide(L)'
;MATFARLFLQSLLKAMNSILGLVGIAMILYGLWMVRVWERDMDSSSFDRYTSAPWVICTFIGAGVALCVITCIGHLAANCGTGCCLSCYVLIIFVLLLLETAMAADVLLNSDWEKDLPYDPTGKFNDFKDFVESNFDMFKWIGLLIMLAQGFSILLAAALRSIGPNQESICDSDEEYASARLPLMNHIVQPPEYIVAAKNSSNWNVSIHSYLA
;
A
#
# COMPACT_ATOMS: atom_id res chain seq x y z
N MET A 1 -12.23 13.61 -18.14
CA MET A 1 -10.89 14.02 -17.62
C MET A 1 -10.59 13.44 -16.24
N ALA A 2 -11.46 13.62 -15.22
CA ALA A 2 -11.21 13.13 -13.85
C ALA A 2 -10.81 11.63 -13.75
N THR A 3 -11.49 10.73 -14.47
CA THR A 3 -11.17 9.29 -14.48
C THR A 3 -9.75 9.01 -14.96
N PHE A 4 -9.29 9.67 -16.03
CA PHE A 4 -7.94 9.53 -16.55
C PHE A 4 -6.88 10.03 -15.55
N ALA A 5 -7.14 11.19 -14.92
CA ALA A 5 -6.27 11.72 -13.88
C ALA A 5 -6.17 10.77 -12.67
N ARG A 6 -7.30 10.17 -12.23
CA ARG A 6 -7.31 9.17 -11.14
C ARG A 6 -6.49 7.93 -11.49
N LEU A 7 -6.69 7.35 -12.68
CA LEU A 7 -5.91 6.20 -13.16
C LEU A 7 -4.41 6.50 -13.26
N PHE A 8 -4.06 7.70 -13.75
CA PHE A 8 -2.67 8.15 -13.82
C PHE A 8 -2.02 8.28 -12.44
N LEU A 9 -2.70 8.94 -11.49
CA LEU A 9 -2.22 9.06 -10.11
C LEU A 9 -2.12 7.71 -9.38
N GLN A 10 -3.07 6.79 -9.61
CA GLN A 10 -3.00 5.42 -9.10
C GLN A 10 -1.80 4.65 -9.69
N SER A 11 -1.52 4.83 -10.98
CA SER A 11 -0.37 4.23 -11.66
C SER A 11 0.96 4.76 -11.10
N LEU A 12 1.09 6.09 -10.95
CA LEU A 12 2.27 6.71 -10.33
C LEU A 12 2.48 6.24 -8.89
N LEU A 13 1.42 6.20 -8.07
CA LEU A 13 1.54 5.75 -6.69
C LEU A 13 1.97 4.28 -6.59
N LYS A 14 1.45 3.40 -7.47
CA LYS A 14 1.91 2.01 -7.59
C LYS A 14 3.37 1.93 -8.06
N ALA A 15 3.79 2.75 -9.02
CA ALA A 15 5.16 2.75 -9.51
C ALA A 15 6.16 3.14 -8.41
N MET A 16 5.88 4.19 -7.64
CA MET A 16 6.72 4.61 -6.50
C MET A 16 6.78 3.50 -5.42
N ASN A 17 5.65 2.89 -5.08
CA ASN A 17 5.61 1.78 -4.12
C ASN A 17 6.33 0.53 -4.64
N SER A 18 6.27 0.24 -5.93
CA SER A 18 6.99 -0.88 -6.54
C SER A 18 8.51 -0.68 -6.48
N ILE A 19 9.01 0.55 -6.67
CA ILE A 19 10.43 0.88 -6.49
C ILE A 19 10.84 0.64 -5.04
N LEU A 20 10.04 1.09 -4.08
CA LEU A 20 10.28 0.86 -2.65
C LEU A 20 10.32 -0.65 -2.31
N GLY A 21 9.47 -1.45 -2.96
CA GLY A 21 9.42 -2.90 -2.79
C GLY A 21 10.65 -3.61 -3.37
N LEU A 22 11.15 -3.14 -4.52
CA LEU A 22 12.40 -3.63 -5.10
C LEU A 22 13.60 -3.32 -4.19
N VAL A 23 13.65 -2.13 -3.58
CA VAL A 23 14.65 -1.79 -2.56
C VAL A 23 14.52 -2.71 -1.34
N GLY A 24 13.30 -2.95 -0.84
CA GLY A 24 13.05 -3.89 0.27
C GLY A 24 13.53 -5.31 -0.02
N ILE A 25 13.23 -5.85 -1.21
CA ILE A 25 13.70 -7.16 -1.67
C ILE A 25 15.24 -7.19 -1.75
N ALA A 26 15.87 -6.15 -2.31
CA ALA A 26 17.32 -6.05 -2.37
C ALA A 26 17.97 -6.01 -0.97
N MET A 27 17.38 -5.28 -0.02
CA MET A 27 17.83 -5.25 1.38
C MET A 27 17.69 -6.62 2.07
N ILE A 28 16.59 -7.35 1.84
CA ILE A 28 16.41 -8.72 2.37
C ILE A 28 17.46 -9.65 1.77
N LEU A 29 17.67 -9.64 0.45
CA LEU A 29 18.65 -10.49 -0.21
C LEU A 29 20.09 -10.19 0.26
N TYR A 30 20.42 -8.90 0.44
CA TYR A 30 21.71 -8.48 0.97
C TYR A 30 21.89 -8.88 2.44
N GLY A 31 20.86 -8.72 3.27
CA GLY A 31 20.86 -9.16 4.67
C GLY A 31 21.03 -10.67 4.81
N LEU A 32 20.32 -11.46 3.99
CA LEU A 32 20.49 -12.92 3.92
C LEU A 32 21.89 -13.33 3.43
N TRP A 33 22.48 -12.57 2.50
CA TRP A 33 23.88 -12.76 2.10
C TRP A 33 24.84 -12.45 3.26
N MET A 34 24.62 -11.39 4.03
CA MET A 34 25.41 -11.09 5.23
C MET A 34 25.29 -12.17 6.31
N VAL A 35 24.10 -12.75 6.53
CA VAL A 35 23.93 -13.93 7.42
C VAL A 35 24.84 -15.08 6.98
N ARG A 36 24.89 -15.38 5.67
CA ARG A 36 25.70 -16.47 5.11
C ARG A 36 27.21 -16.20 5.13
N VAL A 37 27.62 -14.94 5.13
CA VAL A 37 29.03 -14.57 5.36
C VAL A 37 29.36 -14.74 6.84
N TRP A 38 28.54 -14.19 7.73
CA TRP A 38 28.72 -14.29 9.18
C TRP A 38 28.77 -15.74 9.67
N GLU A 39 27.89 -16.61 9.18
CA GLU A 39 27.86 -18.05 9.48
C GLU A 39 29.20 -18.74 9.15
N ARG A 40 29.78 -18.45 7.97
CA ARG A 40 31.08 -18.99 7.54
C ARG A 40 32.24 -18.52 8.40
N ASP A 41 32.24 -17.24 8.78
CA ASP A 41 33.30 -16.67 9.60
C ASP A 41 33.23 -17.18 11.05
N MET A 42 32.02 -17.40 11.58
CA MET A 42 31.82 -18.02 12.91
C MET A 42 32.26 -19.49 12.94
N ASP A 43 31.92 -20.31 11.95
CA ASP A 43 32.34 -21.72 11.87
C ASP A 43 33.88 -21.89 11.88
N SER A 44 34.62 -20.89 11.40
CA SER A 44 36.09 -20.88 11.42
C SER A 44 36.70 -20.53 12.79
N SER A 45 35.93 -19.94 13.70
CA SER A 45 36.42 -19.38 14.97
C SER A 45 35.71 -20.00 16.18
N SER A 46 36.17 -21.19 16.56
CA SER A 46 35.55 -22.05 17.57
C SER A 46 35.28 -21.37 18.93
N PHE A 47 33.99 -21.31 19.26
CA PHE A 47 33.35 -21.40 20.59
C PHE A 47 33.29 -20.21 21.58
N ASP A 48 34.17 -19.19 21.52
CA ASP A 48 34.21 -18.14 22.57
C ASP A 48 33.88 -16.70 22.08
N ARG A 49 32.84 -16.53 21.25
CA ARG A 49 32.31 -15.19 20.93
C ARG A 49 30.78 -15.12 20.99
N TYR A 50 30.30 -14.21 21.83
CA TYR A 50 28.90 -14.05 22.22
C TYR A 50 27.96 -13.96 21.02
N THR A 51 26.97 -14.85 21.02
CA THR A 51 26.11 -15.23 19.88
C THR A 51 25.03 -14.20 19.53
N SER A 52 25.31 -12.90 19.68
CA SER A 52 24.47 -11.85 19.11
C SER A 52 24.78 -11.75 17.62
N ALA A 53 23.83 -12.12 16.76
CA ALA A 53 23.87 -11.73 15.36
C ALA A 53 24.13 -10.22 15.29
N PRO A 54 25.14 -9.74 14.52
CA PRO A 54 25.44 -8.33 14.45
C PRO A 54 24.16 -7.53 14.20
N TRP A 55 23.86 -6.57 15.08
CA TRP A 55 22.59 -5.84 15.08
C TRP A 55 22.25 -5.24 13.71
N VAL A 56 23.29 -4.84 12.96
CA VAL A 56 23.27 -4.42 11.55
C VAL A 56 22.56 -5.42 10.63
N ILE A 57 22.82 -6.73 10.76
CA ILE A 57 22.16 -7.75 9.93
C ILE A 57 20.66 -7.79 10.23
N CYS A 58 20.29 -7.71 11.51
CA CYS A 58 18.89 -7.68 11.93
C CYS A 58 18.18 -6.40 11.45
N THR A 59 18.84 -5.23 11.47
CA THR A 59 18.24 -3.99 10.97
C THR A 59 18.07 -4.00 9.45
N PHE A 60 19.05 -4.51 8.68
CA PHE A 60 18.90 -4.64 7.21
C PHE A 60 17.75 -5.57 6.80
N ILE A 61 17.62 -6.74 7.43
CA ILE A 61 16.52 -7.67 7.15
C ILE A 61 15.19 -7.09 7.61
N GLY A 62 15.12 -6.56 8.84
CA GLY A 62 13.90 -5.98 9.41
C GLY A 62 13.38 -4.78 8.62
N ALA A 63 14.27 -3.86 8.23
CA ALA A 63 13.93 -2.74 7.36
C ALA A 63 13.46 -3.20 5.98
N GLY A 64 14.15 -4.16 5.35
CA GLY A 64 13.74 -4.72 4.07
C GLY A 64 12.33 -5.35 4.10
N VAL A 65 12.02 -6.13 5.15
CA VAL A 65 10.68 -6.68 5.38
C VAL A 65 9.64 -5.59 5.59
N ALA A 66 9.96 -4.57 6.40
CA ALA A 66 9.07 -3.43 6.61
C ALA A 66 8.76 -2.71 5.29
N LEU A 67 9.76 -2.43 4.45
CA LEU A 67 9.57 -1.83 3.12
C LEU A 67 8.65 -2.67 2.23
N CYS A 68 8.81 -4.00 2.21
CA CYS A 68 7.90 -4.89 1.47
C CYS A 68 6.45 -4.79 1.99
N VAL A 69 6.23 -4.74 3.31
CA VAL A 69 4.90 -4.55 3.91
C VAL A 69 4.31 -3.19 3.53
N ILE A 70 5.11 -2.12 3.58
CA ILE A 70 4.70 -0.76 3.18
C ILE A 70 4.27 -0.75 1.71
N THR A 71 5.04 -1.39 0.82
CA THR A 71 4.69 -1.56 -0.60
C THR A 71 3.36 -2.29 -0.78
N CYS A 72 3.12 -3.40 -0.07
CA CYS A 72 1.84 -4.11 -0.12
C CYS A 72 0.67 -3.20 0.28
N ILE A 73 0.83 -2.43 1.37
CA ILE A 73 -0.18 -1.46 1.83
C ILE A 73 -0.36 -0.33 0.80
N GLY A 74 0.70 0.15 0.14
CA GLY A 74 0.63 1.18 -0.89
C GLY A 74 -0.06 0.73 -2.18
N HIS A 75 0.20 -0.50 -2.64
CA HIS A 75 -0.54 -1.10 -3.75
C HIS A 75 -2.02 -1.31 -3.41
N LEU A 76 -2.33 -1.74 -2.18
CA LEU A 76 -3.70 -1.86 -1.70
C LEU A 76 -4.38 -0.48 -1.59
N ALA A 77 -3.70 0.54 -1.06
CA ALA A 77 -4.20 1.91 -0.95
C ALA A 77 -4.45 2.57 -2.32
N ALA A 78 -3.67 2.23 -3.34
CA ALA A 78 -3.91 2.68 -4.71
C ALA A 78 -5.12 1.97 -5.37
N ASN A 79 -5.45 0.75 -4.96
CA ASN A 79 -6.60 -0.01 -5.47
C ASN A 79 -7.90 0.31 -4.72
N CYS A 80 -7.86 0.37 -3.39
CA CYS A 80 -9.01 0.57 -2.54
C CYS A 80 -9.56 2.00 -2.63
N GLY A 81 -10.79 2.15 -3.11
CA GLY A 81 -11.54 3.41 -3.03
C GLY A 81 -11.94 3.82 -1.60
N THR A 82 -11.71 2.96 -0.60
CA THR A 82 -12.02 3.22 0.81
C THR A 82 -10.99 4.14 1.46
N GLY A 83 -11.44 5.26 2.04
CA GLY A 83 -10.56 6.27 2.64
C GLY A 83 -9.70 5.80 3.82
N CYS A 84 -9.98 4.63 4.42
CA CYS A 84 -9.19 4.06 5.51
C CYS A 84 -7.81 3.58 5.04
N CYS A 85 -7.73 2.73 4.02
CA CYS A 85 -6.45 2.17 3.51
C CYS A 85 -5.49 3.29 3.06
N LEU A 86 -6.02 4.29 2.37
CA LEU A 86 -5.28 5.48 1.95
C LEU A 86 -4.80 6.32 3.14
N SER A 87 -5.61 6.43 4.20
CA SER A 87 -5.21 7.12 5.43
C SER A 87 -4.13 6.37 6.20
N CYS A 88 -4.24 5.05 6.33
CA CYS A 88 -3.21 4.22 6.96
C CYS A 88 -1.88 4.33 6.20
N TYR A 89 -1.92 4.27 4.87
CA TYR A 89 -0.74 4.48 4.02
C TYR A 89 -0.10 5.87 4.23
N VAL A 90 -0.89 6.95 4.20
CA VAL A 90 -0.37 8.31 4.44
C VAL A 90 0.23 8.45 5.85
N LEU A 91 -0.40 7.88 6.87
CA LEU A 91 0.13 7.88 8.24
C LEU A 91 1.47 7.12 8.32
N ILE A 92 1.60 5.98 7.64
CA ILE A 92 2.85 5.21 7.61
C ILE A 92 3.96 6.00 6.91
N ILE A 93 3.71 6.58 5.73
CA ILE A 93 4.71 7.41 5.03
C ILE A 93 5.07 8.67 5.84
N PHE A 94 4.11 9.27 6.54
CA PHE A 94 4.39 10.40 7.44
C PHE A 94 5.24 10.01 8.65
N VAL A 95 4.99 8.84 9.27
CA VAL A 95 5.83 8.31 10.36
C VAL A 95 7.24 7.98 9.86
N LEU A 96 7.39 7.44 8.64
CA LEU A 96 8.72 7.25 8.02
C LEU A 96 9.45 8.58 7.81
N LEU A 97 8.77 9.60 7.29
CA LEU A 97 9.33 10.93 7.08
C LEU A 97 9.79 11.56 8.40
N LEU A 98 8.99 11.42 9.47
CA LEU A 98 9.38 11.86 10.81
C LEU A 98 10.56 11.06 11.35
N LEU A 99 10.60 9.73 11.15
CA LEU A 99 11.70 8.87 11.59
C LEU A 99 13.01 9.20 10.87
N GLU A 100 12.95 9.41 9.55
CA GLU A 100 14.10 9.81 8.73
C GLU A 100 14.59 11.21 9.10
N THR A 101 13.68 12.17 9.30
CA THR A 101 14.03 13.51 9.77
C THR A 101 14.64 13.47 11.18
N ALA A 102 14.11 12.63 12.09
CA ALA A 102 14.64 12.48 13.43
C ALA A 102 16.03 11.82 13.43
N MET A 103 16.24 10.75 12.66
CA MET A 103 17.55 10.11 12.50
C MET A 103 18.57 11.06 11.86
N ALA A 104 18.18 11.81 10.82
CA ALA A 104 19.06 12.80 10.19
C ALA A 104 19.40 13.95 11.15
N ALA A 105 18.42 14.44 11.93
CA ALA A 105 18.66 15.45 12.95
C ALA A 105 19.56 14.93 14.08
N ASP A 106 19.37 13.69 14.54
CA ASP A 106 20.20 13.07 15.57
C ASP A 106 21.66 12.94 15.10
N VAL A 107 21.91 12.37 13.92
CA VAL A 107 23.25 12.24 13.32
C VAL A 107 23.92 13.61 13.06
N LEU A 108 23.15 14.64 12.73
CA LEU A 108 23.69 16.00 12.49
C LEU A 108 23.91 16.82 13.77
N LEU A 109 23.15 16.56 14.84
CA LEU A 109 23.19 17.36 16.08
C LEU A 109 24.05 16.69 17.17
N ASN A 110 24.08 15.35 17.21
CA ASN A 110 24.90 14.57 18.13
C ASN A 110 26.31 14.42 17.56
N SER A 111 27.21 15.36 17.85
CA SER A 111 28.63 15.26 17.42
C SER A 111 29.39 14.05 18.00
N ASP A 112 28.79 13.36 18.97
CA ASP A 112 29.38 12.22 19.69
C ASP A 112 28.77 10.86 19.29
N TRP A 113 27.89 10.80 18.27
CA TRP A 113 27.15 9.59 17.83
C TRP A 113 28.01 8.34 17.62
N GLU A 114 29.28 8.52 17.25
CA GLU A 114 30.27 7.47 17.04
C GLU A 114 30.60 6.70 18.35
N LYS A 115 30.43 7.33 19.52
CA LYS A 115 30.68 6.73 20.84
C LYS A 115 29.56 5.77 21.27
N ASP A 116 28.37 5.90 20.67
CA ASP A 116 27.20 5.07 20.96
C ASP A 116 27.21 3.74 20.17
N LEU A 117 28.14 3.60 19.21
CA LEU A 117 28.31 2.36 18.45
C LEU A 117 29.04 1.29 19.27
N PRO A 118 28.68 0.00 19.12
CA PRO A 118 29.45 -1.09 19.71
C PRO A 118 30.84 -1.17 19.05
N TYR A 119 31.84 -1.49 19.86
CA TYR A 119 33.24 -1.61 19.44
C TYR A 119 33.40 -2.50 18.19
N ASP A 120 33.96 -1.94 17.11
CA ASP A 120 34.30 -2.67 15.89
C ASP A 120 35.68 -3.35 16.04
N PRO A 121 35.77 -4.69 16.15
CA PRO A 121 37.04 -5.40 16.22
C PRO A 121 37.75 -5.51 14.86
N THR A 122 37.11 -5.14 13.75
CA THR A 122 37.69 -5.24 12.40
C THR A 122 38.44 -3.97 11.98
N GLY A 123 38.15 -2.82 12.61
CA GLY A 123 38.71 -1.51 12.26
C GLY A 123 38.20 -0.94 10.92
N LYS A 124 37.36 -1.68 10.20
CA LYS A 124 36.86 -1.30 8.85
C LYS A 124 35.79 -0.22 8.91
N PHE A 125 35.23 0.06 10.09
CA PHE A 125 34.33 1.17 10.28
C PHE A 125 34.97 2.53 9.94
N ASN A 126 36.27 2.71 10.20
CA ASN A 126 36.99 3.94 9.87
C ASN A 126 37.06 4.16 8.35
N ASP A 127 37.43 3.11 7.57
CA ASP A 127 37.44 3.17 6.11
C ASP A 127 36.05 3.56 5.54
N PHE A 128 34.98 3.06 6.16
CA PHE A 128 33.60 3.40 5.78
C PHE A 128 33.25 4.85 6.12
N LYS A 129 33.66 5.34 7.30
CA LYS A 129 33.44 6.73 7.72
C LYS A 129 34.15 7.71 6.79
N ASP A 130 35.41 7.47 6.45
CA ASP A 130 36.17 8.27 5.48
C ASP A 130 35.51 8.27 4.09
N PHE A 131 34.95 7.14 3.67
CA PHE A 131 34.17 7.06 2.42
C PHE A 131 32.86 7.88 2.48
N VAL A 132 32.14 7.86 3.60
CA VAL A 132 30.91 8.65 3.78
C VAL A 132 31.22 10.15 3.81
N GLU A 133 32.27 10.56 4.54
CA GLU A 133 32.68 11.96 4.66
C GLU A 133 33.15 12.52 3.32
N SER A 134 33.98 11.77 2.58
CA SER A 134 34.43 12.16 1.23
C SER A 134 33.32 12.22 0.17
N ASN A 135 32.17 11.57 0.41
CA ASN A 135 31.01 11.56 -0.49
C ASN A 135 29.77 12.24 0.11
N PHE A 136 29.92 13.04 1.17
CA PHE A 136 28.79 13.56 1.96
C PHE A 136 27.75 14.34 1.13
N ASP A 137 28.18 15.08 0.10
CA ASP A 137 27.25 15.75 -0.82
C ASP A 137 26.36 14.77 -1.58
N MET A 138 26.87 13.60 -1.97
CA MET A 138 26.07 12.54 -2.59
C MET A 138 25.06 11.97 -1.60
N PHE A 139 25.47 11.74 -0.34
CA PHE A 139 24.60 11.29 0.74
C PHE A 139 23.47 12.31 1.07
N LYS A 140 23.77 13.60 1.00
CA LYS A 140 22.77 14.67 1.12
C LYS A 140 21.77 14.69 -0.05
N TRP A 141 22.24 14.49 -1.28
CA TRP A 141 21.35 14.43 -2.45
C TRP A 141 20.44 13.19 -2.45
N ILE A 142 20.93 12.01 -2.05
CA ILE A 142 20.07 10.82 -1.94
C ILE A 142 19.03 10.97 -0.82
N GLY A 143 19.40 11.53 0.34
CA GLY A 143 18.42 11.85 1.41
C GLY A 143 17.35 12.85 0.95
N LEU A 144 17.75 13.91 0.23
CA LEU A 144 16.79 14.86 -0.35
C LEU A 144 15.83 14.19 -1.35
N LEU A 145 16.32 13.25 -2.17
CA LEU A 145 15.50 12.48 -3.11
C LEU A 145 14.51 11.55 -2.41
N ILE A 146 14.91 10.91 -1.30
CA ILE A 146 14.01 10.04 -0.50
C ILE A 146 12.90 10.89 0.13
N MET A 147 13.26 11.98 0.81
CA MET A 147 12.30 12.94 1.38
C MET A 147 11.34 13.51 0.33
N LEU A 148 11.84 13.84 -0.86
CA LEU A 148 11.01 14.29 -1.99
C LEU A 148 10.06 13.20 -2.48
N ALA A 149 10.51 11.94 -2.58
CA ALA A 149 9.69 10.81 -3.02
C ALA A 149 8.58 10.45 -2.01
N GLN A 150 8.87 10.54 -0.71
CA GLN A 150 7.87 10.38 0.35
C GLN A 150 6.85 11.52 0.34
N GLY A 151 7.30 12.78 0.28
CA GLY A 151 6.43 13.95 0.16
C GLY A 151 5.55 13.92 -1.09
N PHE A 152 6.11 13.50 -2.23
CA PHE A 152 5.36 13.29 -3.47
C PHE A 152 4.35 12.14 -3.34
N SER A 153 4.68 11.06 -2.63
CA SER A 153 3.74 9.97 -2.35
C SER A 153 2.56 10.41 -1.48
N ILE A 154 2.78 11.28 -0.50
CA ILE A 154 1.72 11.92 0.29
C ILE A 154 0.87 12.83 -0.61
N LEU A 155 1.48 13.62 -1.49
CA LEU A 155 0.78 14.51 -2.43
C LEU A 155 -0.09 13.72 -3.42
N LEU A 156 0.43 12.62 -3.98
CA LEU A 156 -0.32 11.70 -4.85
C LEU A 156 -1.53 11.11 -4.10
N ALA A 157 -1.34 10.66 -2.85
CA ALA A 157 -2.43 10.13 -2.04
C ALA A 157 -3.48 11.21 -1.70
N ALA A 158 -3.06 12.44 -1.39
CA ALA A 158 -3.95 13.57 -1.16
C ALA A 158 -4.74 13.96 -2.41
N ALA A 159 -4.11 13.96 -3.59
CA ALA A 159 -4.75 14.21 -4.88
C ALA A 159 -5.75 13.09 -5.27
N LEU A 160 -5.40 11.83 -4.99
CA LEU A 160 -6.33 10.69 -5.15
C LEU A 160 -7.54 10.81 -4.22
N ARG A 161 -7.36 11.34 -3.01
CA ARG A 161 -8.46 11.61 -2.07
C ARG A 161 -9.33 12.78 -2.53
N SER A 162 -8.75 13.84 -3.08
CA SER A 162 -9.48 15.07 -3.44
C SER A 162 -10.30 14.96 -4.73
N ILE A 163 -9.91 14.07 -5.66
CA ILE A 163 -10.71 13.76 -6.87
C ILE A 163 -12.06 13.11 -6.52
N GLY A 164 -12.19 12.57 -5.30
CA GLY A 164 -13.42 11.96 -4.81
C GLY A 164 -13.68 10.56 -5.38
N PRO A 165 -14.60 9.79 -4.78
CA PRO A 165 -15.05 8.55 -5.38
C PRO A 165 -15.90 8.89 -6.62
N ASN A 166 -15.37 8.66 -7.82
CA ASN A 166 -16.24 8.42 -8.98
C ASN A 166 -17.20 7.29 -8.59
N GLN A 167 -18.50 7.55 -8.68
CA GLN A 167 -19.56 6.60 -8.33
C GLN A 167 -19.75 5.53 -9.41
N GLU A 168 -18.67 4.79 -9.66
CA GLU A 168 -18.60 3.69 -10.64
C GLU A 168 -17.63 2.59 -10.12
N SER A 169 -17.63 2.42 -8.79
CA SER A 169 -17.12 1.24 -8.11
C SER A 169 -18.20 0.83 -7.11
N ILE A 170 -19.29 0.29 -7.66
CA ILE A 170 -20.16 -0.60 -6.89
C ILE A 170 -19.23 -1.72 -6.39
N CYS A 171 -19.30 -2.03 -5.10
CA CYS A 171 -18.68 -3.26 -4.58
C CYS A 171 -19.59 -4.44 -4.94
N ASP A 172 -19.74 -4.68 -6.24
CA ASP A 172 -20.27 -5.91 -6.83
C ASP A 172 -19.09 -6.56 -7.53
N SER A 173 -18.43 -7.45 -6.80
CA SER A 173 -17.67 -8.56 -7.37
C SER A 173 -17.66 -9.62 -6.29
N ASP A 174 -18.79 -10.30 -6.19
CA ASP A 174 -18.98 -11.44 -5.33
C ASP A 174 -17.83 -12.44 -5.50
N GLU A 175 -17.23 -12.85 -4.38
CA GLU A 175 -16.50 -14.11 -4.29
C GLU A 175 -17.52 -15.28 -4.25
N GLU A 176 -18.50 -15.29 -5.16
CA GLU A 176 -19.39 -16.43 -5.38
C GLU A 176 -18.72 -17.40 -6.37
N TYR A 177 -18.46 -18.60 -5.87
CA TYR A 177 -17.78 -19.65 -6.61
C TYR A 177 -18.53 -20.05 -7.89
N ALA A 178 -17.88 -19.83 -9.02
CA ALA A 178 -18.03 -20.60 -10.26
C ALA A 178 -19.45 -20.70 -10.87
N SER A 179 -19.75 -19.81 -11.82
CA SER A 179 -20.58 -20.21 -12.98
C SER A 179 -20.10 -19.56 -14.28
N ALA A 180 -19.24 -20.28 -14.99
CA ALA A 180 -19.08 -20.03 -16.41
C ALA A 180 -20.30 -20.61 -17.15
N ARG A 181 -20.98 -19.82 -18.01
CA ARG A 181 -21.36 -20.17 -19.41
C ARG A 181 -22.35 -19.16 -20.06
N LEU A 182 -21.82 -18.46 -21.07
CA LEU A 182 -22.47 -17.91 -22.28
C LEU A 182 -23.54 -16.78 -22.20
N PRO A 183 -23.55 -15.87 -23.20
CA PRO A 183 -24.64 -14.91 -23.42
C PRO A 183 -25.71 -15.46 -24.38
N LEU A 184 -27.00 -15.20 -24.15
CA LEU A 184 -28.05 -15.49 -25.14
C LEU A 184 -29.26 -14.52 -25.09
N MET A 185 -29.19 -13.47 -25.91
CA MET A 185 -30.20 -13.06 -26.91
C MET A 185 -31.69 -12.78 -26.54
N ASN A 186 -32.14 -11.57 -26.90
CA ASN A 186 -33.53 -11.09 -27.10
C ASN A 186 -34.43 -10.89 -25.86
N HIS A 187 -35.41 -9.97 -25.85
CA HIS A 187 -36.19 -9.42 -26.98
C HIS A 187 -36.56 -7.93 -26.82
N ILE A 188 -36.40 -7.14 -27.89
CA ILE A 188 -36.97 -5.79 -28.04
C ILE A 188 -38.43 -5.89 -28.50
N VAL A 189 -39.41 -5.35 -27.76
CA VAL A 189 -40.72 -4.84 -28.27
C VAL A 189 -41.24 -3.73 -27.32
N GLN A 190 -41.81 -2.64 -27.86
CA GLN A 190 -42.48 -1.55 -27.14
C GLN A 190 -44.03 -1.59 -27.34
N PRO A 191 -44.86 -0.79 -26.61
CA PRO A 191 -46.23 -1.17 -26.20
C PRO A 191 -47.35 -0.79 -27.18
N PRO A 192 -48.62 -1.06 -26.80
CA PRO A 192 -49.60 0.02 -26.80
C PRO A 192 -50.59 0.04 -25.59
N GLU A 193 -51.15 1.23 -25.31
CA GLU A 193 -52.37 1.41 -24.49
C GLU A 193 -53.63 1.16 -25.35
N TYR A 194 -54.75 0.63 -24.78
CA TYR A 194 -56.04 1.36 -24.64
C TYR A 194 -57.27 0.49 -24.19
N ILE A 195 -58.09 1.06 -23.30
CA ILE A 195 -59.57 0.88 -23.05
C ILE A 195 -60.18 -0.49 -22.59
N VAL A 196 -60.64 -0.47 -21.33
CA VAL A 196 -61.97 -0.89 -20.77
C VAL A 196 -62.72 -2.11 -21.35
N ALA A 197 -62.92 -3.15 -20.52
CA ALA A 197 -64.22 -3.82 -20.33
C ALA A 197 -64.32 -4.67 -19.04
N ALA A 198 -65.37 -4.42 -18.24
CA ALA A 198 -66.06 -5.31 -17.29
C ALA A 198 -65.31 -6.50 -16.63
N LYS A 199 -64.88 -6.34 -15.36
CA LYS A 199 -64.72 -7.49 -14.45
C LYS A 199 -66.07 -7.84 -13.82
N ASN A 200 -66.47 -9.09 -14.00
CA ASN A 200 -67.82 -9.61 -13.75
C ASN A 200 -68.06 -10.02 -12.28
N SER A 201 -69.33 -9.98 -11.87
CA SER A 201 -69.96 -10.71 -10.76
C SER A 201 -69.36 -10.59 -9.33
N SER A 202 -70.05 -9.82 -8.49
CA SER A 202 -70.16 -10.13 -7.05
C SER A 202 -71.64 -10.10 -6.65
N ASN A 203 -72.31 -11.24 -6.85
CA ASN A 203 -73.75 -11.40 -6.64
C ASN A 203 -74.04 -11.62 -5.14
N TRP A 204 -74.57 -10.62 -4.45
CA TRP A 204 -75.07 -10.74 -3.07
C TRP A 204 -76.50 -10.20 -2.97
N ASN A 205 -77.36 -11.03 -2.37
CA ASN A 205 -78.80 -10.81 -2.18
C ASN A 205 -79.14 -9.47 -1.52
N VAL A 206 -80.21 -8.80 -2.00
CA VAL A 206 -81.39 -8.46 -1.19
C VAL A 206 -82.63 -8.53 -2.09
N SER A 207 -83.69 -9.21 -1.61
CA SER A 207 -85.01 -9.25 -2.25
C SER A 207 -85.86 -8.06 -1.79
N ILE A 208 -86.49 -7.34 -2.73
CA ILE A 208 -87.62 -6.45 -2.44
C ILE A 208 -88.74 -6.73 -3.45
N HIS A 209 -89.96 -6.84 -2.92
CA HIS A 209 -91.16 -7.37 -3.58
C HIS A 209 -91.92 -6.32 -4.42
N SER A 210 -92.97 -6.80 -5.11
CA SER A 210 -94.07 -6.05 -5.77
C SER A 210 -93.74 -5.47 -7.16
N TYR A 211 -94.58 -5.55 -8.21
CA TYR A 211 -95.89 -6.21 -8.46
C TYR A 211 -95.82 -6.96 -9.83
N LEU A 212 -96.81 -7.64 -10.42
CA LEU A 212 -98.26 -7.84 -10.22
C LEU A 212 -98.67 -9.16 -10.94
N ALA A 213 -99.97 -9.51 -10.89
CA ALA A 213 -100.70 -10.62 -11.56
C ALA A 213 -100.65 -12.00 -10.87
#